data_AF-A0A3R6ZVS6-F1
#
_entry.id   AF-A0A3R6ZVS6-F1
#
_cell.length_a   1.000
_cell.length_b   1.000
_cell.length_c   1.000
_cell.angle_alpha   90.00
_cell.angle_beta   90.00
_cell.angle_gamma   90.00
#
_symmetry.space_group_name_H-M   'P 1'
#
loop_
_entity.id
_entity.type
_entity.pdbx_description
1 polymer ?
#
loop_
_entity_poly.entity_id
_entity_poly.type
_entity_poly.pdbx_seq_one_letter_code
_entity_poly.pdbx_strand_id
1 'polypeptide(L)'
;MEVCRNWVIVQEQAEATFVKALKVDPTHVNNLSQYASLLSEMGKLEHADAMYQKAMHMDKDNVTICNYANLLVKRHKLSAAKELYLKAMALDRENLHAQQN
;
A
#
# COMPACT_ATOMS: atom_id res chain seq x y z
N MET A 1 14.00 -10.50 24.86
CA MET A 1 12.64 -9.94 25.10
C MET A 1 12.55 -8.43 24.82
N GLU A 2 13.66 -7.69 24.70
CA GLU A 2 13.64 -6.24 24.43
C GLU A 2 13.36 -5.89 22.97
N VAL A 3 13.76 -6.74 22.02
CA VAL A 3 13.57 -6.51 20.58
C VAL A 3 12.08 -6.42 20.21
N CYS A 4 11.24 -7.29 20.78
CA CYS A 4 9.80 -7.27 20.52
C CYS A 4 9.11 -6.04 21.11
N ARG A 5 9.56 -5.56 22.29
CA ARG A 5 9.05 -4.32 22.89
C ARG A 5 9.48 -3.10 22.08
N ASN A 6 10.72 -3.07 21.61
CA ASN A 6 11.23 -1.99 20.78
C ASN A 6 10.53 -1.95 19.40
N TRP A 7 10.24 -3.11 18.81
CA TRP A 7 9.51 -3.21 17.55
C TRP A 7 8.09 -2.64 17.64
N VAL A 8 7.35 -2.96 18.69
CA VAL A 8 5.99 -2.44 18.89
C VAL A 8 6.00 -0.92 19.06
N ILE A 9 6.93 -0.37 19.85
CA ILE A 9 7.06 1.08 20.07
C ILE A 9 7.38 1.80 18.76
N VAL A 10 8.29 1.26 17.94
CA VAL A 10 8.65 1.87 16.65
C VAL A 10 7.48 1.83 15.67
N GLN A 11 6.68 0.76 15.67
CA GLN A 11 5.48 0.66 14.83
C GLN A 11 4.40 1.68 15.22
N GLU A 12 4.11 1.85 16.50
CA GLU A 12 3.15 2.86 16.98
C GLU A 12 3.61 4.29 16.68
N GLN A 13 4.91 4.56 16.85
CA GLN A 13 5.49 5.86 16.54
C GLN A 13 5.44 6.17 15.04
N ALA A 14 5.68 5.17 14.20
CA ALA A 14 5.59 5.30 12.74
C ALA A 14 4.14 5.56 12.30
N GLU A 15 3.16 4.83 12.85
CA GLU A 15 1.73 5.07 12.62
C GLU A 15 1.34 6.52 12.97
N ALA A 16 1.74 7.01 14.15
CA ALA A 16 1.46 8.38 14.57
C ALA A 16 2.12 9.43 13.63
N THR A 17 3.29 9.12 13.10
CA THR A 17 4.01 10.00 12.16
C THR A 17 3.32 10.03 10.81
N PHE A 18 2.88 8.89 10.28
CA PHE A 18 2.11 8.81 9.05
C PHE A 18 0.75 9.50 9.17
N VAL A 19 0.05 9.38 10.30
CA VAL A 19 -1.21 10.12 10.53
C VAL A 19 -0.99 11.63 10.52
N LYS A 20 0.12 12.12 11.09
CA LYS A 20 0.48 13.55 10.99
C LYS A 20 0.83 13.93 9.54
N ALA A 21 1.58 13.11 8.83
CA ALA A 21 1.91 13.35 7.42
C ALA A 21 0.65 13.42 6.56
N LEU A 22 -0.33 12.53 6.77
CA LEU A 22 -1.62 12.54 6.09
C LEU A 22 -2.50 13.74 6.46
N LYS A 23 -2.31 14.36 7.64
CA LYS A 23 -2.97 15.63 7.97
C LYS A 23 -2.36 16.81 7.23
N VAL A 24 -1.07 16.77 6.95
CA VAL A 24 -0.34 17.83 6.22
C VAL A 24 -0.57 17.68 4.72
N ASP A 25 -0.45 16.47 4.19
CA ASP A 25 -0.73 16.13 2.81
C ASP A 25 -1.54 14.82 2.74
N PRO A 26 -2.88 14.91 2.70
CA PRO A 26 -3.75 13.75 2.60
C PRO A 26 -3.72 13.11 1.21
N THR A 27 -3.05 13.75 0.24
CA THR A 27 -3.14 13.40 -1.18
C THR A 27 -1.93 12.65 -1.70
N HIS A 28 -0.87 12.55 -0.90
CA HIS A 28 0.35 11.89 -1.33
C HIS A 28 0.19 10.36 -1.34
N VAL A 29 -0.03 9.81 -2.54
CA VAL A 29 -0.23 8.36 -2.80
C VAL A 29 0.91 7.51 -2.24
N ASN A 30 2.16 7.98 -2.36
CA ASN A 30 3.31 7.27 -1.83
C ASN A 30 3.24 7.16 -0.29
N ASN A 31 2.81 8.21 0.42
CA ASN A 31 2.63 8.16 1.88
C ASN A 31 1.52 7.18 2.28
N LEU A 32 0.41 7.17 1.54
CA LEU A 32 -0.69 6.21 1.77
C LEU A 32 -0.22 4.76 1.57
N SER A 33 0.54 4.50 0.51
CA SER A 33 1.10 3.17 0.21
C SER A 33 2.11 2.71 1.26
N GLN A 34 3.01 3.60 1.70
CA GLN A 34 3.97 3.29 2.76
C GLN A 34 3.29 3.03 4.10
N TYR A 35 2.27 3.84 4.44
CA TYR A 35 1.47 3.64 5.63
C TYR A 35 0.70 2.31 5.59
N ALA A 36 0.10 1.96 4.45
CA ALA A 36 -0.58 0.69 4.26
C ALA A 36 0.38 -0.51 4.37
N SER A 37 1.60 -0.39 3.88
CA SER A 37 2.65 -1.41 4.04
C SER A 37 3.00 -1.63 5.50
N LEU A 38 3.24 -0.55 6.27
CA LEU A 38 3.49 -0.63 7.71
C LEU A 38 2.32 -1.31 8.44
N LEU A 39 1.08 -0.92 8.14
CA LEU A 39 -0.11 -1.54 8.71
C LEU A 39 -0.21 -3.04 8.37
N SER A 40 0.24 -3.44 7.18
CA SER A 40 0.34 -4.85 6.81
C SER A 40 1.34 -5.61 7.69
N GLU A 41 2.49 -5.01 7.99
CA GLU A 41 3.51 -5.61 8.86
C GLU A 41 3.06 -5.68 10.33
N MET A 42 2.24 -4.73 10.77
CA MET A 42 1.58 -4.75 12.08
C MET A 42 0.44 -5.78 12.18
N GLY A 43 0.06 -6.43 11.07
CA GLY A 43 -1.08 -7.34 11.02
C GLY A 43 -2.45 -6.64 10.97
N LYS A 44 -2.48 -5.30 10.86
CA LYS A 44 -3.70 -4.49 10.71
C LYS A 44 -4.19 -4.51 9.26
N LEU A 45 -4.49 -5.70 8.74
CA LEU A 45 -4.77 -5.94 7.32
C LEU A 45 -6.01 -5.17 6.80
N GLU A 46 -7.01 -4.94 7.66
CA GLU A 46 -8.22 -4.17 7.30
C GLU A 46 -7.94 -2.68 7.12
N HIS A 47 -7.11 -2.11 7.98
CA HIS A 47 -6.71 -0.70 7.87
C HIS A 47 -5.79 -0.50 6.64
N ALA A 48 -4.89 -1.46 6.38
CA ALA A 48 -4.06 -1.46 5.19
C ALA A 48 -4.91 -1.48 3.91
N ASP A 49 -5.97 -2.30 3.88
CA ASP A 49 -6.91 -2.38 2.75
C ASP A 49 -7.57 -1.03 2.45
N ALA A 50 -8.09 -0.36 3.48
CA ALA A 50 -8.70 0.96 3.33
C ALA A 50 -7.71 2.02 2.82
N MET A 51 -6.46 1.98 3.27
CA MET A 51 -5.42 2.91 2.80
C MET A 51 -5.02 2.65 1.34
N TYR A 52 -4.86 1.39 0.93
CA TYR A 52 -4.60 1.05 -0.46
C TYR A 52 -5.77 1.41 -1.38
N GLN A 53 -7.01 1.20 -0.94
CA GLN A 53 -8.19 1.63 -1.71
C GLN A 53 -8.23 3.14 -1.91
N LYS A 54 -7.90 3.92 -0.88
CA LYS A 54 -7.75 5.38 -1.02
C LYS A 54 -6.64 5.72 -2.01
N ALA A 55 -5.46 5.13 -1.85
CA ALA A 55 -4.32 5.36 -2.74
C ALA A 55 -4.69 5.08 -4.21
N MET A 56 -5.36 3.96 -4.49
CA MET A 56 -5.85 3.61 -5.84
C MET A 56 -6.94 4.53 -6.39
N HIS A 57 -7.72 5.19 -5.52
CA HIS A 57 -8.72 6.17 -5.96
C HIS A 57 -8.07 7.50 -6.35
N MET A 58 -6.94 7.83 -5.74
CA MET A 58 -6.19 9.06 -5.98
C MET A 58 -5.28 8.95 -7.20
N ASP A 59 -4.46 7.91 -7.25
CA ASP A 59 -3.60 7.63 -8.38
C ASP A 59 -3.50 6.13 -8.61
N LYS A 60 -3.71 5.74 -9.86
CA LYS A 60 -3.64 4.34 -10.29
C LYS A 60 -2.21 4.06 -10.73
N ASP A 61 -1.30 4.15 -9.78
CA ASP A 61 0.10 3.80 -10.00
C ASP A 61 0.31 2.29 -9.90
N ASN A 62 1.15 1.76 -10.79
CA ASN A 62 1.48 0.33 -10.84
C ASN A 62 2.04 -0.17 -9.49
N VAL A 63 2.89 0.62 -8.83
CA VAL A 63 3.53 0.26 -7.56
C VAL A 63 2.49 0.07 -6.46
N THR A 64 1.52 0.98 -6.37
CA THR A 64 0.43 0.91 -5.39
C THR A 64 -0.44 -0.34 -5.60
N ILE A 65 -0.74 -0.68 -6.86
CA ILE A 65 -1.54 -1.86 -7.21
C ILE A 65 -0.80 -3.15 -6.86
N CYS A 66 0.49 -3.23 -7.17
CA CYS A 66 1.32 -4.38 -6.82
C CYS A 66 1.40 -4.59 -5.30
N ASN A 67 1.57 -3.50 -4.54
CA ASN A 67 1.61 -3.56 -3.09
C ASN A 67 0.27 -3.98 -2.48
N TYR A 68 -0.86 -3.53 -3.06
CA TYR A 68 -2.18 -3.99 -2.63
C TYR A 68 -2.42 -5.47 -2.97
N ALA A 69 -1.98 -5.93 -4.14
CA ALA A 69 -2.05 -7.34 -4.51
C ALA A 69 -1.24 -8.21 -3.53
N ASN A 70 -0.04 -7.77 -3.11
CA ASN A 70 0.76 -8.45 -2.10
C ASN A 70 0.01 -8.58 -0.76
N LEU A 71 -0.70 -7.54 -0.32
CA LEU A 71 -1.53 -7.59 0.89
C LEU A 71 -2.63 -8.64 0.76
N LEU A 72 -3.30 -8.73 -0.39
CA LEU A 72 -4.35 -9.71 -0.62
C LEU A 72 -3.82 -11.14 -0.66
N VAL A 73 -2.61 -11.35 -1.17
CA VAL A 73 -1.91 -12.63 -1.07
C VAL A 73 -1.69 -13.01 0.40
N LYS A 74 -1.23 -12.08 1.24
CA LYS A 74 -1.11 -12.29 2.70
C LYS A 74 -2.46 -12.61 3.37
N ARG A 75 -3.57 -12.08 2.83
CA ARG A 75 -4.95 -12.38 3.28
C ARG A 75 -5.52 -13.68 2.69
N HIS A 76 -4.72 -14.47 1.97
CA HIS A 76 -5.15 -15.66 1.23
C HIS A 76 -6.22 -15.39 0.14
N LYS A 77 -6.41 -14.13 -0.28
CA LYS A 77 -7.33 -13.72 -1.35
C LYS A 77 -6.62 -13.73 -2.71
N LEU A 78 -6.18 -14.92 -3.13
CA LEU A 78 -5.39 -15.09 -4.36
C LEU A 78 -6.13 -14.67 -5.63
N SER A 79 -7.44 -14.91 -5.71
CA SER A 79 -8.25 -14.54 -6.88
C SER A 79 -8.23 -13.04 -7.13
N ALA A 80 -8.52 -12.24 -6.08
CA ALA A 80 -8.51 -10.79 -6.16
C ALA A 80 -7.10 -10.21 -6.38
N ALA A 81 -6.07 -10.83 -5.77
CA ALA A 81 -4.68 -10.45 -6.00
C ALA A 81 -4.28 -10.63 -7.48
N LYS A 82 -4.67 -11.76 -8.10
CA LYS A 82 -4.41 -12.03 -9.51
C LYS A 82 -5.04 -10.98 -10.42
N GLU A 83 -6.29 -10.60 -10.15
CA GLU A 83 -6.96 -9.54 -10.92
C GLU A 83 -6.23 -8.19 -10.82
N LEU A 84 -5.69 -7.86 -9.65
CA LEU A 84 -4.92 -6.63 -9.45
C LEU A 84 -3.57 -6.67 -10.17
N TYR A 85 -2.85 -7.80 -10.12
CA TYR A 85 -1.61 -7.93 -10.91
C TYR A 85 -1.89 -7.79 -12.42
N LEU A 86 -2.98 -8.36 -12.92
CA LEU A 86 -3.36 -8.19 -14.33
C LEU A 86 -3.63 -6.71 -14.67
N LYS A 87 -4.28 -5.96 -13.77
CA LYS A 87 -4.47 -4.50 -13.93
C LYS A 87 -3.15 -3.75 -13.90
N ALA A 88 -2.24 -4.10 -13.00
CA ALA A 88 -0.91 -3.51 -12.92
C ALA A 88 -0.12 -3.72 -14.22
N MET A 89 -0.13 -4.94 -14.77
CA MET A 89 0.52 -5.27 -16.05
C MET A 89 -0.12 -4.54 -17.24
N ALA A 90 -1.44 -4.33 -17.22
CA ALA A 90 -2.13 -3.58 -18.26
C ALA A 90 -1.71 -2.10 -18.26
N LEU A 91 -1.61 -1.48 -17.08
CA LEU A 91 -1.12 -0.11 -16.92
C LEU A 91 0.35 0.03 -17.36
N ASP A 92 1.19 -0.94 -17.01
CA ASP A 92 2.59 -0.96 -17.46
C ASP A 92 2.70 -1.02 -18.99
N ARG A 93 1.90 -1.88 -19.62
CA ARG A 93 1.83 -2.00 -21.09
C ARG A 93 1.39 -0.69 -21.74
N GLU A 94 0.39 0.01 -21.17
CA GLU A 94 -0.03 1.32 -21.68
C GLU A 94 1.07 2.38 -21.51
N ASN A 95 1.77 2.38 -20.37
CA ASN A 95 2.87 3.31 -20.13
C ASN A 95 4.06 3.06 -21.09
N LEU A 96 4.44 1.79 -21.28
CA LEU A 96 5.45 1.38 -22.25
C LEU A 96 5.12 1.83 -23.68
N HIS A 97 3.85 1.72 -24.10
CA HIS A 97 3.41 2.20 -25.41
C HIS A 97 3.40 3.73 -25.49
N ALA A 98 3.10 4.43 -24.39
CA ALA A 98 3.09 5.89 -24.33
C ALA A 98 4.50 6.50 -24.42
N GLN A 99 5.55 5.81 -23.96
CA GLN A 99 6.94 6.29 -24.00
C GLN A 99 7.66 6.07 -25.35
N GLN A 100 7.04 5.37 -26.31
CA GLN A 100 7.64 5.05 -27.61
C GLN A 100 7.25 6.01 -28.75
N ASN A 101 6.57 7.13 -28.45
CA ASN A 101 6.16 8.14 -29.42
C ASN A 101 6.85 9.49 -29.21
#